data_AF-A0A7G9SQY2-F1
#
_entry.id   AF-A0A7G9SQY2-F1
#
_cell.length_a   1.000
_cell.length_b   1.000
_cell.length_c   1.000
_cell.angle_alpha   90.00
_cell.angle_beta   90.00
_cell.angle_gamma   90.00
#
_symmetry.space_group_name_H-M   'P 1'
#
loop_
_entity.id
_entity.type
_entity.pdbx_description
1 polymer ?
#
loop_
_entity_poly.entity_id
_entity_poly.type
_entity_poly.pdbx_seq_one_letter_code
_entity_poly.pdbx_strand_id
1 'polypeptide(L)'
;MPIRPLPRLLLLAALLACLVACAPPSLPFSRLAGLITAGQLDEISGLAASHVHEDVLWAINDGGNPAEIFAINRRGRVLARYDVRGARNIDWEDLASFSLDGKHYLLVADTGDNGGRRKDIVLHVFEEPATLDGGELKPSWTIRARWPDGPRDCEAVAVDAAAGQVLLVSKKRNPPDLFALPLAKSRGVREARRIGRLAGVPQASEELRRNDPKLAKLFPQVTATDLSPDGLTLAVLTYGSVLFYRRTAGENWGAAVARAPQAHDVPLIPQAEALAWSAGGAGLYATGEFKPAPLFYLSPQR
;
A
#
# COMPACT_ATOMS: atom_id res chain seq x y z
N MET A 1 -29.26 61.58 -36.19
CA MET A 1 -28.66 60.83 -35.07
C MET A 1 -27.48 60.02 -35.61
N PRO A 2 -26.24 60.20 -35.12
CA PRO A 2 -25.11 59.42 -35.60
C PRO A 2 -25.04 58.05 -34.91
N ILE A 3 -24.92 56.99 -35.70
CA ILE A 3 -24.71 55.61 -35.21
C ILE A 3 -23.23 55.49 -34.82
N ARG A 4 -22.95 55.32 -33.52
CA ARG A 4 -21.59 55.07 -33.02
C ARG A 4 -21.23 53.60 -33.29
N PRO A 5 -20.07 53.29 -33.91
CA PRO A 5 -19.63 51.92 -34.06
C PRO A 5 -19.29 51.31 -32.69
N LEU A 6 -19.83 50.12 -32.40
CA LEU A 6 -19.41 49.36 -31.22
C LEU A 6 -17.89 49.11 -31.27
N PRO A 7 -17.16 49.23 -30.15
CA PRO A 7 -15.74 48.96 -30.13
C PRO A 7 -15.48 47.48 -30.44
N ARG A 8 -14.75 47.19 -31.51
CA ARG A 8 -14.28 45.83 -31.88
C ARG A 8 -13.53 45.11 -30.74
N LEU A 9 -13.04 45.84 -29.74
CA LEU A 9 -12.39 45.27 -28.55
C LEU A 9 -13.34 44.44 -27.66
N LEU A 10 -14.65 44.74 -27.61
CA LEU A 10 -15.59 44.01 -26.74
C LEU A 10 -15.89 42.59 -27.29
N LEU A 11 -15.83 42.40 -28.61
CA LEU A 11 -16.00 41.09 -29.24
C LEU A 11 -14.77 40.18 -29.07
N LEU A 12 -13.55 40.75 -28.99
CA LEU A 12 -12.33 39.97 -28.77
C LEU A 12 -12.23 39.47 -27.31
N ALA A 13 -12.69 40.26 -26.34
CA ALA A 13 -12.74 39.87 -24.93
C ALA A 13 -13.75 38.73 -24.66
N ALA A 14 -14.89 38.74 -25.35
CA ALA A 14 -15.88 37.66 -25.25
C ALA A 14 -15.40 36.34 -25.88
N LEU A 15 -14.60 36.40 -26.96
CA LEU A 15 -13.98 35.21 -27.55
C LEU A 15 -12.83 34.63 -26.71
N LEU A 16 -12.05 35.47 -26.01
CA LEU A 16 -11.03 34.97 -25.06
C LEU A 16 -11.67 34.35 -23.81
N ALA A 17 -12.81 34.87 -23.33
CA ALA A 17 -13.51 34.30 -22.18
C ALA A 17 -14.10 32.90 -22.46
N CYS A 18 -14.40 32.57 -23.72
CA CYS A 18 -14.90 31.24 -24.10
C CYS A 18 -13.80 30.18 -24.24
N LEU A 19 -12.52 30.55 -24.30
CA LEU A 19 -11.40 29.60 -24.40
C LEU A 19 -10.88 29.10 -23.04
N VAL A 20 -11.31 29.70 -21.93
CA VAL A 20 -10.81 29.37 -20.58
C VAL A 20 -11.59 28.22 -19.91
N ALA A 21 -12.69 27.75 -20.49
CA ALA A 21 -13.62 26.82 -19.81
C ALA A 21 -13.57 25.35 -20.28
N CYS A 22 -12.65 24.95 -21.15
CA CYS A 22 -12.50 23.54 -21.56
C CYS A 22 -11.24 22.91 -20.94
N ALA A 23 -11.13 22.90 -19.61
CA ALA A 23 -10.26 21.92 -18.96
C ALA A 23 -10.95 20.55 -19.08
N PRO A 24 -10.28 19.51 -19.62
CA PRO A 24 -10.87 18.17 -19.64
C PRO A 24 -11.18 17.75 -18.18
N PRO A 25 -12.30 17.06 -17.93
CA PRO A 25 -12.66 16.63 -16.59
C PRO A 25 -11.52 15.78 -16.02
N SER A 26 -10.95 16.20 -14.89
CA SER A 26 -10.01 15.38 -14.13
C SER A 26 -10.78 14.26 -13.45
N LEU A 27 -10.27 13.03 -13.54
CA LEU A 27 -10.81 11.93 -12.76
C LEU A 27 -10.59 12.21 -11.25
N PRO A 28 -11.55 11.87 -10.38
CA PRO A 28 -11.35 11.98 -8.95
C PRO A 28 -10.17 11.09 -8.51
N PHE A 29 -9.48 11.50 -7.45
CA PHE A 29 -8.38 10.71 -6.89
C PHE A 29 -8.83 9.30 -6.54
N SER A 30 -9.99 9.14 -5.90
CA SER A 30 -10.54 7.84 -5.52
C SER A 30 -11.85 7.54 -6.25
N ARG A 31 -12.06 6.26 -6.57
CA ARG A 31 -13.35 5.74 -7.05
C ARG A 31 -13.60 4.36 -6.46
N LEU A 32 -14.85 4.07 -6.09
CA LEU A 32 -15.22 2.73 -5.68
C LEU A 32 -15.04 1.77 -6.86
N ALA A 33 -14.17 0.76 -6.69
CA ALA A 33 -13.93 -0.27 -7.67
C ALA A 33 -14.86 -1.46 -7.45
N GLY A 34 -15.13 -1.84 -6.20
CA GLY A 34 -16.03 -2.94 -5.88
C GLY A 34 -16.24 -3.10 -4.38
N LEU A 35 -16.92 -4.19 -4.00
CA LEU A 35 -17.17 -4.55 -2.60
C LEU A 35 -16.73 -6.00 -2.39
N ILE A 36 -15.88 -6.22 -1.40
CA ILE A 36 -15.51 -7.56 -0.96
C ILE A 36 -16.58 -8.00 0.05
N THR A 37 -17.23 -9.13 -0.26
CA THR A 37 -18.38 -9.64 0.50
C THR A 37 -18.19 -11.07 0.99
N ALA A 38 -17.06 -11.70 0.65
CA ALA A 38 -16.71 -13.03 1.11
C ALA A 38 -16.39 -12.96 2.62
N GLY A 39 -17.08 -13.75 3.44
CA GLY A 39 -16.87 -13.75 4.89
C GLY A 39 -15.51 -14.31 5.32
N GLN A 40 -14.79 -14.95 4.40
CA GLN A 40 -13.42 -15.38 4.62
C GLN A 40 -12.40 -14.24 4.50
N LEU A 41 -12.83 -13.02 4.16
CA LEU A 41 -11.99 -11.83 4.00
C LEU A 41 -12.59 -10.66 4.81
N ASP A 42 -12.82 -10.89 6.11
CA ASP A 42 -13.43 -9.91 7.01
C ASP A 42 -12.39 -9.00 7.72
N GLU A 43 -11.12 -9.40 7.76
CA GLU A 43 -10.01 -8.70 8.45
C GLU A 43 -8.84 -8.48 7.48
N ILE A 44 -9.10 -7.89 6.30
CA ILE A 44 -8.08 -7.74 5.24
C ILE A 44 -6.98 -6.78 5.68
N SER A 45 -5.74 -7.29 5.75
CA SER A 45 -4.55 -6.53 6.19
C SER A 45 -3.46 -6.47 5.11
N GLY A 46 -3.61 -7.15 3.97
CA GLY A 46 -2.61 -7.06 2.89
C GLY A 46 -3.20 -7.24 1.50
N LEU A 47 -2.64 -6.53 0.53
CA LEU A 47 -3.05 -6.58 -0.88
C LEU A 47 -1.82 -6.48 -1.79
N ALA A 48 -1.77 -7.26 -2.87
CA ALA A 48 -0.75 -7.10 -3.91
C ALA A 48 -1.34 -7.39 -5.30
N ALA A 49 -0.79 -6.81 -6.36
CA ALA A 49 -1.20 -7.17 -7.71
C ALA A 49 -0.58 -8.50 -8.15
N SER A 50 -1.31 -9.27 -8.95
CA SER A 50 -0.75 -10.46 -9.57
C SER A 50 0.21 -10.10 -10.70
N HIS A 51 1.33 -10.82 -10.82
CA HIS A 51 2.20 -10.75 -12.00
C HIS A 51 1.87 -11.85 -13.02
N VAL A 52 1.20 -12.92 -12.59
CA VAL A 52 0.85 -14.07 -13.45
C VAL A 52 -0.52 -13.90 -14.10
N HIS A 53 -1.50 -13.34 -13.37
CA HIS A 53 -2.91 -13.29 -13.76
C HIS A 53 -3.36 -11.85 -13.94
N GLU A 54 -3.82 -11.52 -15.15
CA GLU A 54 -4.42 -10.20 -15.40
C GLU A 54 -5.66 -10.00 -14.52
N ASP A 55 -5.86 -8.76 -14.07
CA ASP A 55 -7.02 -8.34 -13.29
C ASP A 55 -7.21 -9.05 -11.93
N VAL A 56 -6.14 -9.62 -11.38
CA VAL A 56 -6.11 -10.25 -10.06
C VAL A 56 -5.32 -9.44 -9.05
N LEU A 57 -5.88 -9.39 -7.85
CA LEU A 57 -5.21 -8.96 -6.63
C LEU A 57 -5.11 -10.16 -5.68
N TRP A 58 -3.98 -10.29 -5.01
CA TRP A 58 -3.79 -11.19 -3.89
C TRP A 58 -4.16 -10.48 -2.60
N ALA A 59 -4.79 -11.19 -1.67
CA ALA A 59 -5.20 -10.65 -0.37
C ALA A 59 -4.93 -11.65 0.76
N ILE A 60 -4.69 -11.12 1.96
CA ILE A 60 -4.55 -11.86 3.21
C ILE A 60 -5.38 -11.21 4.32
N ASN A 61 -5.75 -11.98 5.34
CA ASN A 61 -6.30 -11.43 6.58
C ASN A 61 -5.21 -11.19 7.64
N ASP A 62 -5.55 -10.35 8.61
CA ASP A 62 -4.76 -10.03 9.80
C ASP A 62 -4.49 -11.24 10.71
N GLY A 63 -3.65 -11.04 11.72
CA GLY A 63 -3.27 -11.97 12.78
C GLY A 63 -4.41 -12.81 13.38
N GLY A 64 -4.10 -14.05 13.75
CA GLY A 64 -5.05 -14.95 14.42
C GLY A 64 -6.05 -15.66 13.50
N ASN A 65 -6.17 -15.23 12.24
CA ASN A 65 -6.92 -15.93 11.21
C ASN A 65 -6.22 -17.22 10.72
N PRO A 66 -6.92 -18.10 9.98
CA PRO A 66 -6.28 -19.15 9.22
C PRO A 66 -5.17 -18.60 8.30
N ALA A 67 -4.10 -19.37 8.13
CA ALA A 67 -3.01 -19.01 7.23
C ALA A 67 -3.44 -19.28 5.78
N GLU A 68 -4.01 -18.27 5.12
CA GLU A 68 -4.60 -18.38 3.79
C GLU A 68 -4.19 -17.20 2.90
N ILE A 69 -4.03 -17.46 1.61
CA ILE A 69 -3.83 -16.42 0.59
C ILE A 69 -4.99 -16.51 -0.42
N PHE A 70 -5.65 -15.39 -0.68
CA PHE A 70 -6.79 -15.30 -1.57
C PHE A 70 -6.44 -14.59 -2.86
N ALA A 71 -6.90 -15.12 -3.99
CA ALA A 71 -6.98 -14.35 -5.23
C ALA A 71 -8.37 -13.71 -5.32
N ILE A 72 -8.44 -12.40 -5.56
CA ILE A 72 -9.67 -11.67 -5.82
C ILE A 72 -9.55 -10.92 -7.15
N ASN A 73 -10.67 -10.68 -7.83
CA ASN A 73 -10.66 -9.76 -8.97
C ASN A 73 -10.71 -8.29 -8.52
N ARG A 74 -10.52 -7.36 -9.46
CA ARG A 74 -10.60 -5.89 -9.23
C ARG A 74 -11.97 -5.36 -8.78
N ARG A 75 -12.97 -6.23 -8.60
CA ARG A 75 -14.31 -5.92 -8.08
C ARG A 75 -14.56 -6.53 -6.69
N GLY A 76 -13.57 -7.23 -6.12
CA GLY A 76 -13.65 -7.83 -4.79
C GLY A 76 -14.23 -9.24 -4.74
N ARG A 77 -14.41 -9.91 -5.89
CA ARG A 77 -14.88 -11.31 -5.92
C ARG A 77 -13.71 -12.26 -5.75
N VAL A 78 -13.81 -13.18 -4.80
CA VAL A 78 -12.86 -14.29 -4.62
C VAL A 78 -12.87 -15.21 -5.84
N LEU A 79 -11.67 -15.50 -6.34
CA LEU A 79 -11.40 -16.37 -7.49
C LEU A 79 -10.79 -17.70 -7.04
N ALA A 80 -9.87 -17.66 -6.08
CA ALA A 80 -9.22 -18.83 -5.51
C ALA A 80 -8.79 -18.58 -4.06
N ARG A 81 -8.58 -19.66 -3.31
CA ARG A 81 -8.09 -19.67 -1.94
C ARG A 81 -7.00 -20.72 -1.82
N TYR A 82 -5.89 -20.35 -1.18
CA TYR A 82 -4.76 -21.23 -0.94
C TYR A 82 -4.50 -21.37 0.56
N ASP A 83 -4.56 -22.61 1.05
CA ASP A 83 -4.17 -22.98 2.41
C ASP A 83 -2.64 -22.99 2.53
N VAL A 84 -2.10 -22.21 3.46
CA VAL A 84 -0.65 -22.14 3.65
C VAL A 84 -0.17 -23.26 4.57
N ARG A 85 0.82 -24.03 4.10
CA ARG A 85 1.50 -25.10 4.84
C ARG A 85 2.93 -24.69 5.17
N GLY A 86 3.35 -24.96 6.42
CA GLY A 86 4.71 -24.66 6.88
C GLY A 86 4.94 -23.22 7.34
N ALA A 87 3.89 -22.38 7.32
CA ALA A 87 3.84 -21.08 7.98
C ALA A 87 2.50 -20.97 8.74
N ARG A 88 2.46 -20.11 9.76
CA ARG A 88 1.23 -19.78 10.49
C ARG A 88 1.01 -18.28 10.38
N ASN A 89 -0.24 -17.86 10.38
CA ASN A 89 -0.60 -16.49 10.59
C ASN A 89 -0.51 -16.18 12.09
N ILE A 90 0.62 -15.63 12.54
CA ILE A 90 0.78 -15.18 13.93
C ILE A 90 0.25 -13.75 14.04
N ASP A 91 0.77 -12.85 13.21
CA ASP A 91 0.35 -11.44 13.07
C ASP A 91 0.74 -10.98 11.65
N TRP A 92 0.00 -11.44 10.64
CA TRP A 92 0.24 -11.09 9.23
C TRP A 92 -0.34 -9.72 8.90
N GLU A 93 0.50 -8.78 8.49
CA GLU A 93 0.10 -7.37 8.44
C GLU A 93 0.23 -6.71 7.07
N ASP A 94 0.91 -7.34 6.11
CA ASP A 94 1.01 -6.79 4.75
C ASP A 94 1.47 -7.85 3.74
N LEU A 95 1.27 -7.55 2.46
CA LEU A 95 1.53 -8.43 1.32
C LEU A 95 2.18 -7.63 0.18
N ALA A 96 3.30 -8.13 -0.36
CA ALA A 96 3.92 -7.56 -1.54
C ALA A 96 4.09 -8.61 -2.64
N SER A 97 3.95 -8.20 -3.91
CA SER A 97 4.29 -9.02 -5.07
C SER A 97 5.57 -8.53 -5.73
N PHE A 98 6.39 -9.44 -6.25
CA PHE A 98 7.62 -9.06 -6.95
C PHE A 98 8.09 -10.14 -7.93
N SER A 99 9.05 -9.79 -8.78
CA SER A 99 9.73 -10.72 -9.67
C SER A 99 11.20 -10.84 -9.33
N LEU A 100 11.73 -12.05 -9.31
CA LEU A 100 13.13 -12.34 -9.02
C LEU A 100 13.58 -13.55 -9.86
N ASP A 101 14.71 -13.42 -10.55
CA ASP A 101 15.32 -14.50 -11.35
C ASP A 101 14.35 -15.18 -12.33
N GLY A 102 13.49 -14.38 -12.99
CA GLY A 102 12.52 -14.86 -13.99
C GLY A 102 11.28 -15.55 -13.42
N LYS A 103 11.07 -15.48 -12.10
CA LYS A 103 9.88 -16.00 -11.41
C LYS A 103 9.13 -14.91 -10.68
N HIS A 104 7.85 -15.14 -10.41
CA HIS A 104 6.96 -14.24 -9.67
C HIS A 104 6.69 -14.78 -8.27
N TYR A 105 6.65 -13.88 -7.30
CA TYR A 105 6.56 -14.23 -5.89
C TYR A 105 5.62 -13.30 -5.14
N LEU A 106 5.05 -13.84 -4.06
CA LEU A 106 4.34 -13.11 -3.03
C LEU A 106 5.17 -13.15 -1.74
N LEU A 107 5.32 -12.03 -1.06
CA LEU A 107 5.91 -11.92 0.27
C LEU A 107 4.83 -11.52 1.26
N VAL A 108 4.55 -12.39 2.22
CA VAL A 108 3.66 -12.14 3.36
C VAL A 108 4.50 -11.71 4.56
N ALA A 109 4.14 -10.59 5.18
CA ALA A 109 4.82 -10.04 6.33
C ALA A 109 4.13 -10.45 7.64
N ASP A 110 4.71 -11.41 8.36
CA ASP A 110 4.33 -11.76 9.74
C ASP A 110 5.13 -10.86 10.71
N THR A 111 4.72 -9.60 10.77
CA THR A 111 5.48 -8.48 11.38
C THR A 111 4.74 -7.72 12.47
N GLY A 112 3.44 -7.98 12.64
CA GLY A 112 2.61 -7.35 13.65
C GLY A 112 3.14 -7.61 15.04
N ASP A 113 3.12 -6.58 15.89
CA ASP A 113 3.48 -6.70 17.30
C ASP A 113 2.87 -5.55 18.10
N ASN A 114 1.54 -5.46 18.06
CA ASN A 114 0.76 -4.41 18.72
C ASN A 114 1.18 -4.17 20.19
N GLY A 115 1.62 -5.24 20.89
CA GLY A 115 2.06 -5.24 22.28
C GLY A 115 3.58 -5.11 22.51
N GLY A 116 4.41 -5.09 21.46
CA GLY A 116 5.86 -4.96 21.57
C GLY A 116 6.54 -6.12 22.29
N ARG A 117 6.13 -7.36 22.01
CA ARG A 117 6.58 -8.58 22.71
C ARG A 117 7.37 -9.53 21.81
N ARG A 118 7.25 -9.42 20.49
CA ARG A 118 7.88 -10.34 19.54
C ARG A 118 9.35 -9.97 19.36
N LYS A 119 10.23 -10.91 19.71
CA LYS A 119 11.67 -10.76 19.51
C LYS A 119 12.07 -10.82 18.04
N ASP A 120 11.38 -11.68 17.29
CA ASP A 120 11.64 -11.94 15.88
C ASP A 120 10.35 -11.74 15.07
N ILE A 121 10.51 -11.19 13.88
CA ILE A 121 9.53 -11.11 12.81
C ILE A 121 9.89 -12.09 11.70
N VAL A 122 8.91 -12.45 10.87
CA VAL A 122 9.10 -13.43 9.81
C VAL A 122 8.48 -12.93 8.51
N LEU A 123 9.21 -13.05 7.41
CA LEU A 123 8.69 -12.78 6.06
C LEU A 123 8.68 -14.10 5.30
N HIS A 124 7.51 -14.50 4.82
CA HIS A 124 7.32 -15.75 4.08
C HIS A 124 7.20 -15.45 2.59
N VAL A 125 8.02 -16.08 1.76
CA VAL A 125 7.98 -15.89 0.31
C VAL A 125 7.44 -17.13 -0.37
N PHE A 126 6.43 -16.94 -1.22
CA PHE A 126 5.73 -17.98 -1.97
C PHE A 126 5.92 -17.73 -3.46
N GLU A 127 6.18 -18.77 -4.25
CA GLU A 127 6.07 -18.65 -5.71
C GLU A 127 4.59 -18.41 -6.07
N GLU A 128 4.34 -17.43 -6.94
CA GLU A 128 2.99 -17.09 -7.35
C GLU A 128 2.36 -18.27 -8.14
N PRO A 129 1.15 -18.73 -7.78
CA PRO A 129 0.51 -19.87 -8.46
C PRO A 129 0.31 -19.61 -9.96
N ALA A 130 0.65 -20.61 -10.79
CA ALA A 130 0.47 -20.53 -12.24
C ALA A 130 -1.01 -20.62 -12.69
N THR A 131 -1.88 -21.13 -11.83
CA THR A 131 -3.33 -21.32 -12.04
C THR A 131 -4.11 -20.82 -10.84
N LEU A 132 -5.42 -20.57 -11.00
CA LEU A 132 -6.35 -20.12 -9.95
C LEU A 132 -7.36 -21.21 -9.58
N ASP A 133 -6.88 -22.42 -9.31
CA ASP A 133 -7.65 -23.60 -8.91
C ASP A 133 -7.70 -23.81 -7.39
N GLY A 134 -7.01 -22.96 -6.62
CA GLY A 134 -6.86 -23.10 -5.18
C GLY A 134 -5.93 -24.25 -4.78
N GLY A 135 -5.89 -24.57 -3.50
CA GLY A 135 -5.09 -25.70 -2.99
C GLY A 135 -4.15 -25.29 -1.86
N GLU A 136 -2.94 -25.84 -1.86
CA GLU A 136 -1.95 -25.58 -0.80
C GLU A 136 -0.76 -24.78 -1.33
N LEU A 137 -0.27 -23.82 -0.54
CA LEU A 137 1.00 -23.13 -0.78
C LEU A 137 2.01 -23.39 0.33
N LYS A 138 3.28 -23.49 -0.05
CA LYS A 138 4.40 -23.62 0.89
C LYS A 138 5.39 -22.50 0.63
N PRO A 139 6.00 -21.90 1.66
CA PRO A 139 7.03 -20.91 1.45
C PRO A 139 8.20 -21.50 0.66
N SER A 140 8.55 -20.87 -0.46
CA SER A 140 9.78 -21.15 -1.22
C SER A 140 11.00 -20.84 -0.36
N TRP A 141 10.93 -19.76 0.43
CA TRP A 141 11.85 -19.51 1.53
C TRP A 141 11.22 -18.59 2.59
N THR A 142 11.98 -18.34 3.65
CA THR A 142 11.58 -17.47 4.74
C THR A 142 12.76 -16.62 5.17
N ILE A 143 12.48 -15.38 5.54
CA ILE A 143 13.43 -14.43 6.11
C ILE A 143 13.02 -14.23 7.56
N ARG A 144 13.86 -14.67 8.50
CA ARG A 144 13.70 -14.36 9.92
C ARG A 144 14.51 -13.14 10.25
N ALA A 145 13.90 -12.16 10.91
CA ALA A 145 14.57 -10.94 11.27
C ALA A 145 14.19 -10.45 12.67
N ARG A 146 14.97 -9.53 13.21
CA ARG A 146 14.68 -8.79 14.44
C ARG A 146 15.00 -7.32 14.24
N TRP A 147 14.37 -6.51 15.05
CA TRP A 147 14.64 -5.08 15.12
C TRP A 147 15.94 -4.79 15.88
N PRO A 148 16.72 -3.78 15.48
CA PRO A 148 18.02 -3.47 16.10
C PRO A 148 17.91 -2.88 17.50
N ASP A 149 16.74 -2.31 17.84
CA ASP A 149 16.49 -1.58 19.09
C ASP A 149 15.32 -2.17 19.91
N GLY A 150 14.96 -3.42 19.61
CA GLY A 150 13.95 -4.18 20.35
C GLY A 150 12.58 -4.25 19.67
N PRO A 151 11.65 -5.02 20.26
CA PRO A 151 10.33 -5.29 19.68
C PRO A 151 9.56 -4.03 19.27
N ARG A 152 8.88 -4.09 18.13
CA ARG A 152 8.03 -3.03 17.62
C ARG A 152 7.05 -3.57 16.60
N ASP A 153 6.00 -2.78 16.43
CA ASP A 153 4.94 -2.98 15.47
C ASP A 153 5.34 -2.50 14.06
N CYS A 154 4.97 -3.28 13.05
CA CYS A 154 5.24 -2.97 11.64
C CYS A 154 4.14 -3.59 10.78
N GLU A 155 3.42 -2.72 10.07
CA GLU A 155 2.24 -3.09 9.27
C GLU A 155 2.39 -2.64 7.82
N ALA A 156 3.62 -2.61 7.32
CA ALA A 156 3.86 -2.11 5.98
C ALA A 156 5.14 -2.70 5.41
N VAL A 157 5.01 -3.47 4.33
CA VAL A 157 6.09 -4.12 3.61
C VAL A 157 6.07 -3.80 2.12
N ALA A 158 7.23 -3.51 1.53
CA ALA A 158 7.39 -3.47 0.07
C ALA A 158 8.65 -4.21 -0.34
N VAL A 159 8.72 -4.62 -1.61
CA VAL A 159 9.90 -5.32 -2.15
C VAL A 159 10.52 -4.52 -3.30
N ASP A 160 11.75 -4.07 -3.09
CA ASP A 160 12.60 -3.48 -4.12
C ASP A 160 13.57 -4.56 -4.63
N ALA A 161 13.03 -5.42 -5.51
CA ALA A 161 13.76 -6.59 -6.03
C ALA A 161 15.01 -6.19 -6.83
N ALA A 162 14.97 -5.05 -7.54
CA ALA A 162 16.10 -4.51 -8.29
C ALA A 162 17.28 -4.15 -7.37
N ALA A 163 16.99 -3.65 -6.16
CA ALA A 163 18.00 -3.40 -5.13
C ALA A 163 18.21 -4.59 -4.18
N GLY A 164 17.53 -5.71 -4.40
CA GLY A 164 17.64 -6.91 -3.57
C GLY A 164 17.24 -6.70 -2.11
N GLN A 165 16.23 -5.87 -1.84
CA GLN A 165 15.83 -5.52 -0.48
C GLN A 165 14.31 -5.57 -0.24
N VAL A 166 13.95 -5.95 0.98
CA VAL A 166 12.62 -5.75 1.56
C VAL A 166 12.64 -4.46 2.37
N LEU A 167 11.65 -3.62 2.17
CA LEU A 167 11.41 -2.37 2.89
C LEU A 167 10.32 -2.61 3.94
N LEU A 168 10.54 -2.09 5.15
CA LEU A 168 9.62 -2.24 6.28
C LEU A 168 9.37 -0.88 6.91
N VAL A 169 8.10 -0.49 7.07
CA VAL A 169 7.73 0.80 7.69
C VAL A 169 7.06 0.53 9.03
N SER A 170 7.60 1.13 10.09
CA SER A 170 7.08 0.91 11.45
C SER A 170 5.74 1.61 11.68
N LYS A 171 4.83 0.96 12.39
CA LYS A 171 3.65 1.64 12.97
C LYS A 171 4.00 2.29 14.31
N LYS A 172 3.12 3.16 14.83
CA LYS A 172 3.23 3.80 16.17
C LYS A 172 4.56 4.55 16.41
N ARG A 173 5.11 5.13 15.34
CA ARG A 173 6.29 6.01 15.37
C ARG A 173 5.96 7.32 14.65
N ASN A 174 6.44 8.43 15.19
CA ASN A 174 6.23 9.75 14.60
C ASN A 174 7.55 10.53 14.61
N PRO A 175 8.21 10.71 13.44
CA PRO A 175 7.85 10.11 12.15
C PRO A 175 8.03 8.57 12.13
N PRO A 176 7.37 7.84 11.21
CA PRO A 176 7.62 6.43 10.96
C PRO A 176 9.08 6.16 10.56
N ASP A 177 9.68 5.09 11.09
CA ASP A 177 11.01 4.63 10.70
C ASP A 177 10.89 3.72 9.46
N LEU A 178 11.82 3.86 8.51
CA LEU A 178 12.00 2.95 7.37
C LEU A 178 13.19 2.03 7.62
N PHE A 179 12.97 0.73 7.50
CA PHE A 179 14.00 -0.30 7.61
C PHE A 179 14.18 -1.06 6.30
N ALA A 180 15.34 -1.69 6.15
CA ALA A 180 15.66 -2.57 5.04
C ALA A 180 16.22 -3.91 5.54
N LEU A 181 15.85 -4.98 4.82
CA LEU A 181 16.41 -6.33 4.95
C LEU A 181 16.85 -6.83 3.56
N PRO A 182 17.91 -7.64 3.45
CA PRO A 182 18.23 -8.32 2.20
C PRO A 182 17.09 -9.26 1.77
N LEU A 183 16.68 -9.18 0.51
CA LEU A 183 15.74 -10.11 -0.13
C LEU A 183 16.43 -11.43 -0.45
N ALA A 184 16.75 -12.20 0.59
CA ALA A 184 17.43 -13.48 0.44
C ALA A 184 17.10 -14.40 1.61
N LYS A 185 17.05 -15.70 1.32
CA LYS A 185 16.90 -16.75 2.34
C LYS A 185 17.84 -16.51 3.51
N SER A 186 17.32 -16.59 4.73
CA SER A 186 18.11 -16.42 5.95
C SER A 186 18.45 -17.79 6.54
N ARG A 187 19.73 -18.03 6.86
CA ARG A 187 20.15 -19.23 7.64
C ARG A 187 19.93 -19.07 9.16
N GLY A 188 19.55 -17.87 9.61
CA GLY A 188 19.28 -17.52 11.01
C GLY A 188 18.55 -16.17 11.09
N VAL A 189 18.48 -15.56 12.28
CA VAL A 189 17.80 -14.27 12.47
C VAL A 189 18.70 -13.12 12.00
N ARG A 190 18.26 -12.38 10.98
CA ARG A 190 18.91 -11.16 10.49
C ARG A 190 18.51 -9.96 11.33
N GLU A 191 19.36 -8.95 11.41
CA GLU A 191 18.98 -7.66 12.01
C GLU A 191 18.52 -6.70 10.92
N ALA A 192 17.35 -6.08 11.09
CA ALA A 192 16.85 -5.04 10.19
C ALA A 192 17.66 -3.76 10.34
N ARG A 193 18.03 -3.12 9.23
CA ARG A 193 18.77 -1.86 9.26
C ARG A 193 17.82 -0.69 9.06
N ARG A 194 17.77 0.26 10.01
CA ARG A 194 17.06 1.53 9.79
C ARG A 194 17.80 2.32 8.72
N ILE A 195 17.11 2.67 7.64
CA ILE A 195 17.67 3.43 6.51
C ILE A 195 17.11 4.84 6.38
N GLY A 196 16.01 5.16 7.07
CA GLY A 196 15.42 6.50 7.01
C GLY A 196 14.26 6.68 7.97
N ARG A 197 13.64 7.87 7.88
CA ARG A 197 12.39 8.24 8.54
C ARG A 197 11.51 8.96 7.53
N LEU A 198 10.23 8.63 7.51
CA LEU A 198 9.26 9.21 6.58
C LEU A 198 8.97 10.66 6.98
N ALA A 199 9.49 11.61 6.21
CA ALA A 199 9.23 13.03 6.40
C ALA A 199 7.81 13.39 5.92
N GLY A 200 7.20 14.41 6.52
CA GLY A 200 5.97 14.99 5.99
C GLY A 200 4.71 14.12 6.10
N VAL A 201 4.67 13.12 6.99
CA VAL A 201 3.44 12.37 7.29
C VAL A 201 2.40 13.30 7.93
N PRO A 202 1.24 13.54 7.30
CA PRO A 202 0.21 14.43 7.82
C PRO A 202 -0.25 14.04 9.23
N GLN A 203 -0.48 15.04 10.08
CA GLN A 203 -0.98 14.86 11.44
C GLN A 203 -2.46 15.23 11.50
N ALA A 204 -3.19 14.68 12.47
CA ALA A 204 -4.59 15.03 12.70
C ALA A 204 -4.77 16.52 12.95
N SER A 205 -5.86 17.08 12.42
CA SER A 205 -6.24 18.48 12.65
C SER A 205 -6.49 18.75 14.14
N GLU A 206 -6.42 20.02 14.56
CA GLU A 206 -6.78 20.41 15.93
C GLU A 206 -8.26 20.14 16.25
N GLU A 207 -9.12 20.26 15.24
CA GLU A 207 -10.53 19.90 15.37
C GLU A 207 -10.70 18.40 15.64
N LEU A 208 -10.06 17.54 14.85
CA LEU A 208 -10.13 16.10 15.07
C LEU A 208 -9.56 15.72 16.44
N ARG A 209 -8.45 16.34 16.86
CA ARG A 209 -7.86 16.12 18.19
C ARG A 209 -8.80 16.50 19.34
N ARG A 210 -9.67 17.50 19.16
CA ARG A 210 -10.66 17.89 20.18
C ARG A 210 -11.90 16.99 20.15
N ASN A 211 -12.39 16.67 18.96
CA ASN A 211 -13.67 15.97 18.79
C ASN A 211 -13.53 14.45 18.95
N ASP A 212 -12.44 13.86 18.46
CA ASP A 212 -12.12 12.44 18.60
C ASP A 212 -10.60 12.22 18.79
N PRO A 213 -10.11 12.33 20.03
CA PRO A 213 -8.69 12.13 20.35
C PRO A 213 -8.16 10.73 19.99
N LYS A 214 -9.04 9.71 19.96
CA LYS A 214 -8.64 8.33 19.63
C LYS A 214 -8.36 8.23 18.13
N LEU A 215 -9.30 8.68 17.31
CA LEU A 215 -9.12 8.72 15.85
C LEU A 215 -7.95 9.64 15.47
N ALA A 216 -7.79 10.77 16.15
CA ALA A 216 -6.65 11.68 15.92
C ALA A 216 -5.29 11.01 16.13
N LYS A 217 -5.18 10.08 17.10
CA LYS A 217 -3.95 9.32 17.36
C LYS A 217 -3.69 8.24 16.30
N LEU A 218 -4.74 7.69 15.70
CA LEU A 218 -4.64 6.70 14.63
C LEU A 218 -4.27 7.35 13.30
N PHE A 219 -4.81 8.53 13.01
CA PHE A 219 -4.67 9.25 11.73
C PHE A 219 -3.29 9.16 11.04
N PRO A 220 -2.14 9.42 11.70
CA PRO A 220 -0.82 9.37 11.04
C PRO A 220 -0.17 7.97 11.03
N GLN A 221 -0.80 6.94 11.61
CA GLN A 221 -0.19 5.62 11.72
C GLN A 221 -0.25 4.90 10.37
N VAL A 222 0.91 4.40 9.95
CA VAL A 222 1.10 3.62 8.72
C VAL A 222 0.48 2.23 8.89
N THR A 223 -0.20 1.77 7.84
CA THR A 223 -0.97 0.52 7.82
C THR A 223 -0.78 -0.33 6.57
N ALA A 224 -0.13 0.20 5.51
CA ALA A 224 0.29 -0.58 4.36
C ALA A 224 1.34 0.19 3.55
N THR A 225 2.13 -0.49 2.72
CA THR A 225 2.96 0.16 1.71
C THR A 225 3.14 -0.72 0.48
N ASP A 226 3.33 -0.10 -0.69
CA ASP A 226 3.71 -0.86 -1.89
C ASP A 226 4.62 -0.03 -2.81
N LEU A 227 5.47 -0.71 -3.57
CA LEU A 227 6.41 -0.11 -4.50
C LEU A 227 5.85 -0.15 -5.93
N SER A 228 5.87 0.99 -6.61
CA SER A 228 5.42 1.07 -8.00
C SER A 228 6.21 0.11 -8.91
N PRO A 229 5.62 -0.43 -9.99
CA PRO A 229 6.30 -1.39 -10.87
C PRO A 229 7.60 -0.89 -11.52
N ASP A 230 7.74 0.43 -11.70
CA ASP A 230 8.99 1.05 -12.18
C ASP A 230 10.06 1.22 -11.09
N GLY A 231 9.72 0.90 -9.84
CA GLY A 231 10.59 0.99 -8.68
C GLY A 231 10.86 2.42 -8.22
N LEU A 232 10.10 3.44 -8.65
CA LEU A 232 10.42 4.86 -8.38
C LEU A 232 9.53 5.52 -7.33
N THR A 233 8.39 4.93 -7.00
CA THR A 233 7.41 5.52 -6.07
C THR A 233 7.01 4.51 -5.01
N LEU A 234 7.34 4.83 -3.75
CA LEU A 234 6.84 4.10 -2.59
C LEU A 234 5.53 4.75 -2.15
N ALA A 235 4.44 4.02 -2.28
CA ALA A 235 3.14 4.44 -1.77
C ALA A 235 2.97 3.92 -0.34
N VAL A 236 2.53 4.79 0.57
CA VAL A 236 2.35 4.47 1.99
C VAL A 236 0.93 4.86 2.39
N LEU A 237 0.18 3.91 2.93
CA LEU A 237 -1.14 4.13 3.51
C LEU A 237 -1.00 4.45 5.00
N THR A 238 -1.71 5.46 5.46
CA THR A 238 -2.07 5.64 6.87
C THR A 238 -3.58 5.59 7.01
N TYR A 239 -4.10 5.55 8.24
CA TYR A 239 -5.55 5.68 8.45
C TYR A 239 -6.15 7.01 7.92
N GLY A 240 -5.33 8.04 7.67
CA GLY A 240 -5.78 9.35 7.23
C GLY A 240 -5.32 9.77 5.83
N SER A 241 -4.24 9.19 5.29
CA SER A 241 -3.62 9.68 4.07
C SER A 241 -2.95 8.59 3.24
N VAL A 242 -2.91 8.80 1.92
CA VAL A 242 -2.08 8.05 0.97
C VAL A 242 -0.91 8.94 0.57
N LEU A 243 0.30 8.47 0.84
CA LEU A 243 1.54 9.22 0.64
C LEU A 243 2.35 8.61 -0.50
N PHE A 244 2.93 9.44 -1.35
CA PHE A 244 3.78 9.03 -2.46
C PHE A 244 5.18 9.63 -2.31
N TYR A 245 6.13 8.80 -1.89
CA TYR A 245 7.55 9.14 -1.83
C TYR A 245 8.22 8.76 -3.15
N ARG A 246 8.78 9.75 -3.84
CA ARG A 246 9.45 9.54 -5.14
C ARG A 246 10.97 9.59 -4.98
N ARG A 247 11.65 8.61 -5.58
CA ARG A 247 13.10 8.59 -5.75
C ARG A 247 13.48 8.84 -7.20
N THR A 248 14.68 9.36 -7.43
CA THR A 248 15.29 9.32 -8.77
C THR A 248 16.00 7.98 -9.00
N ALA A 249 16.28 7.64 -10.26
CA ALA A 249 17.00 6.41 -10.57
C ALA A 249 18.37 6.37 -9.86
N GLY A 250 18.65 5.29 -9.14
CA GLY A 250 19.88 5.11 -8.36
C GLY A 250 19.88 5.78 -6.98
N GLU A 251 18.86 6.57 -6.64
CA GLU A 251 18.72 7.13 -5.30
C GLU A 251 18.29 6.06 -4.29
N ASN A 252 18.88 6.12 -3.09
CA ASN A 252 18.47 5.23 -2.00
C ASN A 252 17.18 5.71 -1.32
N TRP A 253 16.38 4.77 -0.82
CA TRP A 253 15.10 5.07 -0.18
C TRP A 253 15.22 5.96 1.05
N GLY A 254 16.33 5.89 1.80
CA GLY A 254 16.55 6.74 2.97
C GLY A 254 16.54 8.23 2.63
N ALA A 255 17.19 8.61 1.53
CA ALA A 255 17.18 9.98 1.00
C ALA A 255 15.81 10.36 0.41
N ALA A 256 15.16 9.42 -0.28
CA ALA A 256 13.86 9.67 -0.90
C ALA A 256 12.75 9.95 0.12
N VAL A 257 12.65 9.14 1.18
CA VAL A 257 11.62 9.30 2.23
C VAL A 257 11.89 10.47 3.17
N ALA A 258 13.08 11.06 3.13
CA ALA A 258 13.42 12.27 3.88
C ALA A 258 12.83 13.55 3.26
N ARG A 259 12.28 13.48 2.04
CA ARG A 259 11.55 14.58 1.39
C ARG A 259 10.06 14.48 1.66
N ALA A 260 9.38 15.62 1.63
CA ALA A 260 7.92 15.66 1.74
C ALA A 260 7.27 14.86 0.60
N PRO A 261 6.31 13.97 0.91
CA PRO A 261 5.59 13.20 -0.09
C PRO A 261 4.53 14.07 -0.78
N GLN A 262 4.03 13.60 -1.91
CA GLN A 262 2.68 13.98 -2.32
C GLN A 262 1.68 13.24 -1.43
N ALA A 263 0.71 13.94 -0.85
CA ALA A 263 -0.29 13.36 0.03
C ALA A 263 -1.70 13.57 -0.54
N HIS A 264 -2.56 12.57 -0.35
CA HIS A 264 -4.00 12.64 -0.63
C HIS A 264 -4.76 12.06 0.54
N ASP A 265 -5.99 12.54 0.77
CA ASP A 265 -6.85 11.96 1.79
C ASP A 265 -7.27 10.54 1.42
N VAL A 266 -7.34 9.67 2.42
CA VAL A 266 -7.86 8.31 2.25
C VAL A 266 -9.38 8.40 2.10
N PRO A 267 -9.99 7.76 1.07
CA PRO A 267 -11.44 7.64 1.02
C PRO A 267 -11.94 6.90 2.26
N LEU A 268 -13.23 7.02 2.60
CA LEU A 268 -13.77 6.33 3.78
C LEU A 268 -13.68 4.81 3.62
N ILE A 269 -12.62 4.24 4.19
CA ILE A 269 -12.31 2.82 4.27
C ILE A 269 -12.22 2.50 5.76
N PRO A 270 -13.18 1.75 6.32
CA PRO A 270 -13.05 1.20 7.67
C PRO A 270 -11.75 0.40 7.79
N GLN A 271 -10.92 0.70 8.79
CA GLN A 271 -9.61 0.08 8.99
C GLN A 271 -8.79 -0.03 7.70
N ALA A 272 -8.46 1.12 7.10
CA ALA A 272 -7.70 1.18 5.86
C ALA A 272 -6.31 0.55 6.03
N GLU A 273 -6.18 -0.73 5.70
CA GLU A 273 -5.03 -1.57 6.08
C GLU A 273 -4.45 -2.34 4.90
N ALA A 274 -4.95 -2.15 3.68
CA ALA A 274 -4.37 -2.84 2.53
C ALA A 274 -4.25 -1.92 1.31
N LEU A 275 -3.08 -1.91 0.69
CA LEU A 275 -2.74 -1.06 -0.46
C LEU A 275 -1.90 -1.84 -1.48
N ALA A 276 -2.26 -1.78 -2.76
CA ALA A 276 -1.48 -2.39 -3.84
C ALA A 276 -1.41 -1.47 -5.07
N TRP A 277 -0.24 -1.30 -5.67
CA TRP A 277 -0.15 -0.80 -7.03
C TRP A 277 -0.81 -1.78 -7.99
N SER A 278 -1.52 -1.25 -8.98
CA SER A 278 -1.89 -2.04 -10.16
C SER A 278 -0.63 -2.53 -10.87
N ALA A 279 -0.68 -3.73 -11.47
CA ALA A 279 0.46 -4.33 -12.18
C ALA A 279 1.08 -3.40 -13.25
N GLY A 280 0.27 -2.56 -13.89
CA GLY A 280 0.73 -1.57 -14.88
C GLY A 280 1.14 -0.20 -14.32
N GLY A 281 1.07 0.01 -12.99
CA GLY A 281 1.47 1.25 -12.33
C GLY A 281 0.56 2.45 -12.58
N ALA A 282 -0.61 2.26 -13.18
CA ALA A 282 -1.54 3.35 -13.53
C ALA A 282 -2.31 3.93 -12.32
N GLY A 283 -2.32 3.20 -11.20
CA GLY A 283 -2.98 3.57 -9.97
C GLY A 283 -2.85 2.46 -8.93
N LEU A 284 -3.60 2.58 -7.84
CA LEU A 284 -3.56 1.67 -6.70
C LEU A 284 -4.95 1.14 -6.37
N TYR A 285 -4.99 0.03 -5.67
CA TYR A 285 -6.16 -0.49 -4.99
C TYR A 285 -5.96 -0.32 -3.49
N ALA A 286 -7.01 0.11 -2.80
CA ALA A 286 -7.02 0.21 -1.34
C ALA A 286 -8.30 -0.39 -0.77
N THR A 287 -8.18 -1.12 0.32
CA THR A 287 -9.30 -1.69 1.08
C THR A 287 -8.93 -1.75 2.56
N GLY A 288 -9.83 -2.24 3.38
CA GLY A 288 -9.61 -2.46 4.80
C GLY A 288 -10.47 -3.59 5.32
N GLU A 289 -10.66 -3.62 6.63
CA GLU A 289 -11.47 -4.61 7.32
C GLU A 289 -12.98 -4.33 7.26
N PHE A 290 -13.73 -5.27 7.82
CA PHE A 290 -15.18 -5.32 7.94
C PHE A 290 -15.92 -5.53 6.64
N LYS A 291 -16.96 -6.35 6.70
CA LYS A 291 -17.79 -6.70 5.56
C LYS A 291 -19.09 -5.89 5.50
N PRO A 292 -19.48 -5.37 4.31
CA PRO A 292 -18.73 -5.40 3.06
C PRO A 292 -17.53 -4.44 3.08
N ALA A 293 -16.35 -4.93 2.69
CA ALA A 293 -15.15 -4.09 2.63
C ALA A 293 -15.11 -3.34 1.30
N PRO A 294 -15.02 -1.99 1.31
CA PRO A 294 -14.98 -1.24 0.07
C PRO A 294 -13.59 -1.31 -0.58
N LEU A 295 -13.55 -1.82 -1.81
CA LEU A 295 -12.34 -1.79 -2.63
C LEU A 295 -12.34 -0.50 -3.47
N PHE A 296 -11.43 0.41 -3.18
CA PHE A 296 -11.23 1.63 -3.96
C PHE A 296 -10.11 1.47 -4.99
N TYR A 297 -10.26 2.15 -6.13
CA TYR A 297 -9.16 2.42 -7.04
C TYR A 297 -8.72 3.88 -6.87
N LEU A 298 -7.42 4.08 -6.68
CA LEU A 298 -6.78 5.36 -6.47
C LEU A 298 -5.98 5.75 -7.71
N SER A 299 -6.19 6.98 -8.19
CA SER A 299 -5.58 7.55 -9.39
C SER A 299 -4.62 8.66 -8.97
N PRO A 300 -3.36 8.35 -8.62
CA PRO A 300 -2.37 9.38 -8.34
C PRO A 300 -2.19 10.23 -9.60
N GLN A 301 -2.31 11.56 -9.46
CA GLN A 301 -1.99 12.46 -10.57
C GLN A 301 -0.50 12.30 -10.89
N ARG A 302 -0.20 12.09 -12.17
CA ARG A 302 1.17 11.92 -12.69
C ARG A 302 1.98 13.20 -12.54
#